data_AF-A0ABD3B2Q4-F1
#
_entry.id   AF-A0ABD3B2Q4-F1
#
_cell.length_a   1.000
_cell.length_b   1.000
_cell.length_c   1.000
_cell.angle_alpha   90.00
_cell.angle_beta   90.00
_cell.angle_gamma   90.00
#
_symmetry.space_group_name_H-M   'P 1'
#
loop_
_entity.id
_entity.type
_entity.pdbx_description
1 polymer ?
#
loop_
_entity_poly.entity_id
_entity_poly.type
_entity_poly.pdbx_seq_one_letter_code
_entity_poly.pdbx_strand_id
1 'polypeptide(L)'
;MQELLHDAFGFNTENVPRDSGINFGSEQPNLEADKFYKLVDDSRQELWLGRKNFSKLPLLVRLLHLKCLGKISDKIFTILLDLLREAFPEGVKLPKYDYEAKKVIKE
;
A
#
# COMPACT_ATOMS: atom_id res chain seq x y z
N MET A 1 -2.25 -4.37 9.04
CA MET A 1 -2.96 -3.65 7.96
C MET A 1 -4.18 -2.94 8.53
N GLN A 2 -5.00 -3.62 9.35
CA GLN A 2 -6.09 -2.99 10.10
C GLN A 2 -5.62 -1.87 11.05
N GLU A 3 -4.50 -2.06 11.75
CA GLU A 3 -3.89 -1.00 12.60
C GLU A 3 -3.53 0.27 11.80
N LEU A 4 -2.98 0.13 10.58
CA LEU A 4 -2.62 1.27 9.75
C LEU A 4 -3.85 2.02 9.22
N LEU A 5 -4.95 1.32 8.97
CA LEU A 5 -6.21 1.93 8.55
C LEU A 5 -6.90 2.63 9.72
N HIS A 6 -6.84 2.04 10.91
CA HIS A 6 -7.35 2.64 12.14
C HIS A 6 -6.63 3.96 12.47
N ASP A 7 -5.30 3.99 12.35
CA ASP A 7 -4.50 5.20 12.60
C ASP A 7 -4.67 6.29 11.53
N ALA A 8 -4.91 5.90 10.27
CA ALA A 8 -5.05 6.85 9.16
C ALA A 8 -6.46 7.46 9.05
N PHE A 9 -7.50 6.71 9.41
CA PHE A 9 -8.90 7.09 9.15
C PHE A 9 -9.81 7.10 10.38
N GLY A 10 -9.33 6.71 11.57
CA GLY A 10 -10.12 6.75 12.81
C GLY A 10 -11.44 5.96 12.73
N PHE A 11 -11.45 4.85 12.00
CA PHE A 11 -12.66 4.07 11.73
C PHE A 11 -13.12 3.30 12.97
N ASN A 12 -13.95 3.92 13.81
CA ASN A 12 -14.58 3.29 14.97
C ASN A 12 -15.86 2.55 14.53
N THR A 13 -15.80 1.23 14.47
CA THR A 13 -16.94 0.35 14.14
C THR A 13 -18.07 0.34 15.17
N GLU A 14 -17.96 1.08 16.27
CA GLU A 14 -18.86 0.98 17.42
C GLU A 14 -20.06 1.95 17.39
N ASN A 15 -20.18 2.83 16.39
CA ASN A 15 -21.23 3.86 16.38
C ASN A 15 -22.14 3.86 15.13
N VAL A 16 -22.41 2.72 14.51
CA VAL A 16 -23.39 2.66 13.40
C VAL A 16 -24.79 2.36 13.97
N PRO A 17 -25.75 3.31 13.94
CA PRO A 17 -27.13 3.03 14.29
C PRO A 17 -27.72 2.06 13.25
N ARG A 18 -28.38 1.01 13.73
CA ARG A 18 -28.89 -0.13 12.94
C ARG A 18 -30.07 0.20 12.01
N ASP A 19 -30.60 1.43 12.02
CA ASP A 19 -31.78 1.74 11.22
C ASP A 19 -31.73 3.15 10.65
N SER A 20 -31.29 3.24 9.41
CA SER A 20 -31.55 4.36 8.51
C SER A 20 -31.34 3.78 7.12
N GLY A 21 -32.42 3.66 6.35
CA GLY A 21 -32.38 3.21 4.97
C GLY A 21 -31.49 4.12 4.13
N ILE A 22 -30.19 3.84 4.11
CA ILE A 22 -29.27 4.44 3.15
C ILE A 22 -29.61 3.77 1.83
N ASN A 23 -30.31 4.52 1.00
CA ASN A 23 -30.47 4.22 -0.41
C ASN A 23 -29.05 4.11 -0.97
N PHE A 24 -28.54 2.89 -1.13
CA PHE A 24 -27.33 2.61 -1.91
C PHE A 24 -27.69 2.88 -3.38
N GLY A 25 -27.91 4.15 -3.71
CA GLY A 25 -27.67 4.62 -5.06
C GLY A 25 -26.24 4.18 -5.38
N SER A 26 -26.07 3.48 -6.49
CA SER A 26 -24.77 3.17 -7.04
C SER A 26 -24.11 4.49 -7.46
N GLU A 27 -23.65 5.28 -6.49
CA GLU A 27 -22.75 6.39 -6.72
C GLU A 27 -21.48 5.77 -7.28
N GLN A 28 -21.19 6.12 -8.54
CA GLN A 28 -19.92 5.78 -9.12
C GLN A 28 -18.84 6.36 -8.21
N PRO A 29 -17.81 5.57 -7.86
CA PRO A 29 -16.70 6.07 -7.07
C PRO A 29 -16.19 7.36 -7.72
N ASN A 30 -16.14 8.43 -6.93
CA ASN A 30 -15.44 9.62 -7.37
C ASN A 30 -13.95 9.28 -7.53
N LEU A 31 -13.20 10.17 -8.19
CA LEU A 31 -11.79 9.94 -8.49
C LEU A 31 -10.96 9.55 -7.25
N GLU A 32 -11.32 10.05 -6.07
CA GLU A 32 -10.59 9.73 -4.84
C GLU A 32 -10.93 8.34 -4.29
N ALA A 33 -12.20 7.93 -4.39
CA ALA A 33 -12.63 6.58 -4.06
C ALA A 33 -12.00 5.55 -5.01
N ASP A 34 -11.90 5.85 -6.31
CA ASP A 34 -11.24 4.98 -7.30
C ASP A 34 -9.77 4.74 -6.97
N LYS A 35 -9.04 5.79 -6.60
CA LYS A 35 -7.64 5.68 -6.14
C LYS A 35 -7.51 4.82 -4.90
N PHE A 36 -8.38 5.04 -3.91
CA PHE A 36 -8.40 4.23 -2.69
C PHE A 36 -8.65 2.76 -2.99
N TYR A 37 -9.63 2.43 -3.84
CA TYR A 37 -9.90 1.05 -4.22
C TYR A 37 -8.74 0.42 -4.99
N LYS A 38 -8.04 1.18 -5.84
CA LYS A 38 -6.80 0.74 -6.51
C LYS A 38 -5.69 0.43 -5.51
N LEU A 39 -5.48 1.29 -4.51
CA LEU A 39 -4.53 1.03 -3.42
C LEU A 39 -4.90 -0.23 -2.63
N VAL A 40 -6.19 -0.41 -2.32
CA VAL A 40 -6.68 -1.62 -1.64
C VAL A 40 -6.43 -2.87 -2.49
N ASP A 41 -6.64 -2.82 -3.80
CA ASP A 41 -6.38 -3.95 -4.70
C ASP A 41 -4.88 -4.26 -4.81
N ASP A 42 -4.04 -3.23 -4.99
CA ASP A 42 -2.58 -3.36 -4.98
C ASP A 42 -2.03 -3.85 -3.63
N SER A 43 -2.75 -3.58 -2.53
CA SER A 43 -2.43 -4.14 -1.20
C SER A 43 -2.76 -5.61 -1.04
N ARG A 44 -3.61 -6.17 -1.93
CA ARG A 44 -3.95 -7.59 -1.98
C ARG A 44 -3.07 -8.36 -2.96
N GLN A 45 -2.34 -7.66 -3.82
CA GLN A 45 -1.38 -8.29 -4.72
C GLN A 45 -0.21 -8.90 -3.94
N GLU A 46 0.06 -10.17 -4.23
CA GLU A 46 1.22 -10.90 -3.72
C GLU A 46 2.52 -10.23 -4.18
N LEU A 47 3.48 -10.10 -3.27
CA LEU A 47 4.80 -9.52 -3.59
C LEU A 47 5.60 -10.42 -4.55
N TRP A 48 5.45 -11.74 -4.45
CA TRP A 48 5.96 -12.73 -5.39
C TRP A 48 5.10 -14.00 -5.35
N LEU A 49 5.15 -14.80 -6.43
CA LEU A 49 4.34 -16.01 -6.58
C LEU A 49 4.58 -17.00 -5.43
N GLY A 50 3.51 -17.39 -4.74
CA GLY A 50 3.54 -18.46 -3.73
C GLY A 50 3.69 -17.99 -2.29
N ARG A 51 3.71 -16.67 -2.01
CA ARG A 51 3.67 -16.14 -0.64
C ARG A 51 2.45 -15.24 -0.42
N LYS A 52 1.35 -15.87 0.02
CA LYS A 52 0.04 -15.23 0.30
C LYS A 52 0.07 -14.19 1.44
N ASN A 53 1.06 -14.25 2.32
CA ASN A 53 1.06 -13.48 3.57
C ASN A 53 1.87 -12.16 3.49
N PHE A 54 2.45 -11.84 2.33
CA PHE A 54 3.32 -10.67 2.20
C PHE A 54 2.96 -9.90 0.94
N SER A 55 2.13 -8.87 1.11
CA SER A 55 1.66 -8.06 0.00
C SER A 55 2.60 -6.92 -0.35
N LYS A 56 2.48 -6.44 -1.59
CA LYS A 56 3.36 -5.43 -2.17
C LYS A 56 3.28 -4.09 -1.43
N LEU A 57 2.07 -3.58 -1.20
CA LEU A 57 1.87 -2.24 -0.62
C LEU A 57 2.47 -2.10 0.81
N PRO A 58 2.24 -3.02 1.77
CA PRO A 58 2.84 -2.91 3.10
C PRO A 58 4.37 -2.92 3.08
N LEU A 59 4.99 -3.66 2.16
CA LEU A 59 6.44 -3.62 2.01
C LEU A 59 6.91 -2.23 1.54
N LEU A 60 6.25 -1.66 0.52
CA LEU A 60 6.62 -0.35 -0.01
C LEU A 60 6.45 0.77 1.01
N VAL A 61 5.35 0.74 1.76
CA VAL A 61 5.11 1.69 2.87
C VAL A 61 6.23 1.59 3.91
N ARG A 62 6.62 0.38 4.32
CA ARG A 62 7.72 0.17 5.28
C ARG A 62 9.08 0.62 4.74
N LEU A 63 9.37 0.37 3.46
CA LEU A 63 10.61 0.79 2.80
C LEU A 63 10.71 2.31 2.71
N LEU A 64 9.63 2.99 2.30
CA LEU A 64 9.59 4.44 2.23
C LEU A 64 9.63 5.08 3.62
N HIS A 65 8.99 4.47 4.62
CA HIS A 65 9.11 4.91 6.01
C HIS A 65 10.55 4.80 6.52
N LEU A 66 11.23 3.67 6.27
CA LEU A 66 12.65 3.48 6.59
C LEU A 66 13.53 4.53 5.90
N LYS A 67 13.26 4.82 4.62
CA LYS A 67 13.96 5.85 3.87
C LYS A 67 13.84 7.22 4.53
N CYS A 68 12.62 7.62 4.88
CA CYS A 68 12.35 8.91 5.52
C CYS A 68 13.01 9.01 6.90
N LEU A 69 12.85 7.99 7.75
CA LEU A 69 13.44 7.97 9.09
C LEU A 69 14.98 7.98 9.06
N GLY A 70 15.56 7.16 8.18
CA GLY A 70 17.01 7.04 8.03
C GLY A 70 17.65 8.15 7.19
N LYS A 71 16.85 9.10 6.65
CA LYS A 71 17.30 10.11 5.68
C LYS A 71 18.13 9.51 4.54
N ILE A 72 17.72 8.33 4.09
CA ILE A 72 18.43 7.57 3.07
C ILE A 72 18.26 8.30 1.74
N SER A 73 19.37 8.60 1.06
CA SER A 73 19.33 9.26 -0.25
C SER A 73 18.73 8.35 -1.32
N ASP A 74 18.20 8.93 -2.40
CA ASP A 74 17.61 8.18 -3.51
C ASP A 74 18.58 7.14 -4.11
N LYS A 75 19.87 7.48 -4.15
CA LYS A 75 20.93 6.58 -4.61
C LYS A 75 21.05 5.35 -3.72
N ILE A 76 21.16 5.54 -2.41
CA ILE A 76 21.28 4.42 -1.46
C ILE A 76 19.98 3.60 -1.42
N PHE A 77 18.83 4.27 -1.54
CA PHE A 77 17.54 3.59 -1.60
C PHE A 77 17.41 2.70 -2.84
N THR A 78 17.93 3.15 -3.99
CA THR A 78 17.97 2.34 -5.22
C THR A 78 18.84 1.09 -5.02
N ILE A 79 20.03 1.25 -4.43
CA ILE A 79 20.92 0.12 -4.11
C ILE A 79 20.23 -0.86 -3.14
N LEU A 80 19.51 -0.36 -2.13
CA LEU A 80 18.73 -1.20 -1.22
C LEU A 80 17.65 -2.01 -1.96
N LEU A 81 16.93 -1.40 -2.91
CA LEU A 81 15.93 -2.09 -3.72
C LEU A 81 16.56 -3.19 -4.60
N ASP A 82 17.75 -2.94 -5.14
CA ASP A 82 18.48 -3.93 -5.93
C ASP A 82 18.93 -5.11 -5.07
N LEU A 83 19.52 -4.85 -3.90
CA LEU A 83 19.91 -5.90 -2.94
C LEU A 83 18.71 -6.75 -2.50
N LEU A 84 17.56 -6.10 -2.25
CA LEU A 84 16.34 -6.82 -1.90
C LEU A 84 15.87 -7.71 -3.05
N ARG A 85 15.97 -7.23 -4.30
CA ARG A 85 15.58 -8.03 -5.48
C ARG A 85 16.47 -9.25 -5.66
N GLU A 86 17.77 -9.13 -5.39
CA GLU A 86 18.71 -10.27 -5.38
C GLU A 86 18.45 -11.25 -4.24
N ALA A 87 18.02 -10.76 -3.07
CA ALA A 87 17.74 -11.59 -1.90
C ALA A 87 16.40 -12.36 -2.00
N PHE A 88 15.49 -11.92 -2.87
CA PHE A 88 14.18 -12.56 -3.06
C PHE A 88 14.17 -13.56 -4.22
N PRO A 89 13.30 -14.58 -4.19
CA PRO A 89 13.15 -15.53 -5.30
C PRO A 89 12.66 -14.83 -6.57
N GLU A 90 12.90 -15.46 -7.73
CA GLU A 90 12.49 -14.95 -9.04
C GLU A 90 11.00 -14.59 -9.08
N GLY A 91 10.66 -13.44 -9.68
CA GLY A 91 9.29 -12.96 -9.82
C GLY A 91 8.85 -11.91 -8.77
N VAL A 92 9.76 -11.35 -7.97
CA VAL A 92 9.45 -10.25 -7.05
C VAL A 92 9.02 -8.97 -7.76
N LYS A 93 7.90 -8.39 -7.32
CA LYS A 93 7.32 -7.13 -7.83
C LYS A 93 7.78 -5.91 -7.02
N LEU A 94 9.09 -5.68 -6.96
CA LEU A 94 9.67 -4.48 -6.34
C LEU A 94 9.91 -3.37 -7.39
N PRO A 95 9.59 -2.09 -7.06
CA PRO A 95 9.98 -0.94 -7.85
C PRO A 95 11.49 -0.90 -8.06
N LYS A 96 11.90 -0.32 -9.19
CA LYS A 96 13.33 -0.15 -9.51
C LYS A 96 13.92 1.10 -8.88
N TYR A 97 13.09 2.12 -8.72
CA TYR A 97 13.52 3.43 -8.25
C TYR A 97 12.56 4.03 -7.22
N ASP A 98 13.04 5.02 -6.48
CA ASP A 98 12.25 5.73 -5.48
C ASP A 98 10.97 6.37 -6.03
N TYR A 99 11.04 7.00 -7.21
CA TYR A 99 9.88 7.67 -7.79
C TYR A 99 8.75 6.68 -8.12
N GLU A 100 9.09 5.45 -8.50
CA GLU A 100 8.11 4.38 -8.75
C GLU A 100 7.45 3.93 -7.45
N ALA A 101 8.24 3.78 -6.38
CA ALA A 101 7.70 3.46 -5.06
C ALA A 101 6.76 4.57 -4.55
N LYS A 102 7.15 5.84 -4.70
CA LYS A 102 6.31 7.00 -4.35
C LYS A 102 5.05 7.08 -5.20
N LYS A 103 5.13 6.77 -6.50
CA LYS A 103 3.98 6.74 -7.40
C LYS A 103 2.93 5.74 -6.95
N VAL A 104 3.33 4.55 -6.48
CA VAL A 104 2.40 3.54 -5.95
C VAL A 104 1.63 4.03 -4.71
N ILE A 105 2.18 4.97 -3.93
CA ILE A 105 1.52 5.51 -2.74
C ILE A 105 0.75 6.80 -3.03
N LYS A 106 1.16 7.57 -4.05
CA LYS A 106 0.59 8.87 -4.39
C LYS A 106 -0.52 8.78 -5.44
N GLU A 107 -0.61 7.67 -6.17
CA GLU A 107 -1.79 7.30 -6.96
C GLU A 107 -2.93 6.89 -6.04
#